data_AF-A0A2E6GI85-F1
#
_entry.id   AF-A0A2E6GI85-F1
#
_cell.length_a   1.000
_cell.length_b   1.000
_cell.length_c   1.000
_cell.angle_alpha   90.00
_cell.angle_beta   90.00
_cell.angle_gamma   90.00
#
_symmetry.space_group_name_H-M   'P 1'
#
loop_
_entity.id
_entity.type
_entity.pdbx_description
1 polymer ?
#
loop_
_entity_poly.entity_id
_entity_poly.type
_entity_poly.pdbx_seq_one_letter_code
_entity_poly.pdbx_strand_id
1 'polypeptide(L)' 'MSKIDPELRKKLLKETKAPFKGLRRVIYIACSGSAFLGLFIMLSQMAGGNEIQQNNLLIQVGACILFPVLFFLERNKEI' A
#
# COMPACT_ATOMS: atom_id res chain seq x y z
N MET A 1 -35.71 -23.94 6.46
CA MET A 1 -34.58 -23.14 5.93
C MET A 1 -35.09 -21.74 5.65
N SER A 2 -34.77 -20.75 6.49
CA SER A 2 -35.27 -19.38 6.31
C SER A 2 -34.77 -18.83 4.98
N LYS A 3 -35.69 -18.36 4.12
CA LYS A 3 -35.33 -17.72 2.85
C LYS A 3 -34.61 -16.42 3.19
N ILE A 4 -33.28 -16.42 3.06
CA ILE A 4 -32.47 -15.21 3.17
C ILE A 4 -33.02 -14.21 2.14
N ASP A 5 -33.29 -13.01 2.62
CA ASP A 5 -33.75 -11.92 1.79
C ASP A 5 -32.79 -11.70 0.61
N PRO A 6 -33.29 -11.66 -0.64
CA PRO A 6 -32.45 -11.55 -1.82
C PRO A 6 -31.57 -10.29 -1.84
N GLU A 7 -31.98 -9.21 -1.18
CA GLU A 7 -31.14 -8.01 -1.03
C GLU A 7 -29.98 -8.25 -0.05
N LEU A 8 -30.26 -8.90 1.07
CA LEU A 8 -29.24 -9.27 2.05
C LEU A 8 -28.20 -10.21 1.43
N ARG A 9 -28.65 -11.18 0.62
CA ARG A 9 -27.76 -12.11 -0.09
C ARG A 9 -26.85 -11.40 -1.10
N LYS A 10 -27.38 -10.42 -1.84
CA LYS A 10 -26.59 -9.61 -2.80
C LYS A 10 -25.55 -8.76 -2.08
N LYS A 11 -25.89 -8.19 -0.92
CA LYS A 11 -24.95 -7.39 -0.11
C LYS A 11 -23.81 -8.26 0.46
N LEU A 12 -24.14 -9.42 1.04
CA LEU A 12 -23.15 -10.36 1.56
C LEU A 12 -22.21 -10.86 0.45
N LEU A 13 -22.73 -11.21 -0.73
CA LEU A 13 -21.89 -11.59 -1.89
C LEU A 13 -20.96 -10.45 -2.35
N LYS A 14 -21.38 -9.19 -2.21
CA LYS A 14 -20.54 -8.02 -2.49
C LYS A 14 -19.40 -7.89 -1.46
N GLU A 15 -19.68 -8.13 -0.19
CA GLU A 15 -18.68 -8.09 0.89
C GLU A 15 -17.69 -9.26 0.80
N THR A 16 -18.15 -10.45 0.39
CA THR A 16 -17.30 -11.63 0.18
C THR A 16 -16.39 -11.52 -1.05
N LYS A 17 -16.66 -10.63 -2.01
CA LYS A 17 -15.84 -10.51 -3.22
C LYS A 17 -14.39 -10.09 -2.95
N ALA A 18 -14.09 -9.49 -1.79
CA ALA A 18 -12.72 -9.11 -1.46
C ALA A 18 -12.52 -8.98 0.06
N PRO A 19 -12.45 -10.11 0.80
CA PRO A 19 -12.40 -10.12 2.27
C PRO A 19 -11.10 -9.54 2.84
N PHE A 20 -10.02 -9.48 2.05
CA PHE A 20 -8.70 -9.01 2.50
C PHE A 20 -8.37 -7.56 2.10
N LYS A 21 -9.37 -6.75 1.72
CA LYS A 21 -9.15 -5.35 1.29
C LYS A 21 -8.54 -4.47 2.38
N GLY A 22 -9.06 -4.56 3.60
CA GLY A 22 -8.54 -3.77 4.73
C GLY A 22 -7.08 -4.12 5.03
N LEU A 23 -6.77 -5.41 5.07
CA LEU A 23 -5.41 -5.90 5.27
C LEU A 23 -4.44 -5.38 4.20
N ARG A 24 -4.86 -5.40 2.94
CA ARG A 24 -4.05 -4.90 1.83
C ARG A 24 -3.72 -3.41 1.95
N ARG A 25 -4.69 -2.58 2.36
CA ARG A 25 -4.44 -1.15 2.61
C ARG A 25 -3.44 -0.92 3.74
N VAL A 26 -3.55 -1.68 4.84
CA VAL A 26 -2.60 -1.59 5.96
C VAL A 26 -1.19 -1.93 5.48
N ILE A 27 -1.04 -2.98 4.66
CA ILE A 27 0.26 -3.34 4.05
C ILE A 27 0.80 -2.19 3.21
N TYR A 28 0.00 -1.59 2.32
CA TYR A 28 0.48 -0.48 1.49
C TYR A 28 0.88 0.75 2.30
N ILE A 29 0.13 1.09 3.34
CA ILE A 29 0.47 2.22 4.23
C ILE A 29 1.76 1.93 5.00
N ALA A 30 1.89 0.73 5.58
CA ALA A 30 3.07 0.34 6.34
C ALA A 30 4.33 0.31 5.45
N CYS A 31 4.24 -0.30 4.26
CA CYS A 31 5.32 -0.32 3.28
C CYS A 31 5.69 1.09 2.80
N SER A 32 4.69 1.95 2.54
CA SER A 32 4.94 3.35 2.14
C SER A 32 5.65 4.14 3.23
N GLY A 33 5.19 4.04 4.48
CA GLY A 33 5.81 4.71 5.62
C GLY A 33 7.25 4.23 5.86
N SER A 34 7.48 2.92 5.76
CA SER A 34 8.82 2.33 5.88
C SER A 34 9.74 2.79 4.74
N ALA A 35 9.25 2.78 3.50
CA ALA A 35 10.02 3.24 2.35
C ALA A 35 10.42 4.73 2.48
N PHE A 36 9.49 5.56 2.98
CA PHE A 36 9.74 6.98 3.21
C PHE A 36 10.80 7.22 4.29
N LEU A 37 10.70 6.52 5.43
CA LEU A 37 11.71 6.60 6.49
C LEU A 37 13.08 6.10 6.03
N GLY A 38 13.14 5.00 5.29
CA GLY A 38 14.40 4.50 4.74
C GLY A 38 15.03 5.50 3.75
N LEU A 39 14.21 6.14 2.90
CA LEU A 39 14.69 7.17 1.98
C LEU A 39 15.21 8.39 2.75
N PHE A 40 14.50 8.83 3.79
CA PHE A 40 14.93 9.93 4.65
C PHE A 40 16.30 9.65 5.28
N ILE A 41 16.50 8.45 5.84
CA ILE A 41 17.78 8.04 6.43
C ILE A 41 18.91 8.02 5.38
N MET A 42 18.65 7.50 4.18
CA MET A 42 19.62 7.51 3.09
C MET A 42 19.98 8.94 2.67
N LEU A 43 19.01 9.83 2.53
CA LEU A 43 19.30 11.24 2.22
C LEU A 43 20.11 11.93 3.32
N SER A 44 19.81 11.64 4.60
CA SER A 44 20.61 12.13 5.72
C SER A 44 22.05 11.60 5.69
N GLN A 45 22.26 10.32 5.37
CA GLN A 45 23.60 9.74 5.23
C GLN A 45 24.36 10.36 4.05
N MET A 46 23.70 10.60 2.92
CA MET A 46 24.28 11.25 1.75
C MET A 46 24.70 12.69 2.07
N ALA A 47 23.86 13.43 2.80
CA ALA A 47 24.19 14.78 3.28
C ALA A 47 25.35 14.78 4.29
N GLY A 48 25.52 13.69 5.04
CA GLY A 48 26.66 13.46 5.94
C GLY A 48 27.96 13.04 5.25
N GLY A 49 27.97 12.93 3.91
CA GLY A 49 29.15 12.54 3.14
C GLY A 49 29.42 11.03 3.08
N ASN A 50 28.48 10.19 3.51
CA ASN A 50 28.61 8.74 3.37
C ASN A 50 28.31 8.32 1.93
N GLU A 51 29.09 7.37 1.40
CA GLU A 51 28.80 6.76 0.11
C GLU A 51 27.59 5.84 0.20
N ILE A 52 26.62 6.08 -0.67
CA ILE A 52 25.41 5.26 -0.78
C ILE A 52 25.41 4.59 -2.13
N GLN A 53 25.22 3.27 -2.13
CA GLN A 53 25.09 2.51 -3.36
C GLN A 53 23.89 3.00 -4.16
N GLN A 54 24.14 3.49 -5.38
CA GLN A 54 23.09 4.05 -6.25
C GLN A 54 21.95 3.07 -6.51
N ASN A 55 22.25 1.77 -6.59
CA ASN A 55 21.25 0.73 -6.78
C ASN A 55 20.26 0.67 -5.61
N ASN A 56 20.75 0.81 -4.36
CA ASN A 56 19.89 0.81 -3.18
C ASN A 56 19.01 2.07 -3.17
N LEU A 57 19.54 3.21 -3.58
CA LEU A 57 18.79 4.46 -3.66
C LEU A 57 17.67 4.37 -4.72
N LEU A 58 17.98 3.82 -5.89
CA LEU A 58 16.98 3.56 -6.95
C LEU A 58 15.85 2.66 -6.47
N ILE A 59 16.17 1.55 -5.80
CA ILE A 59 15.16 0.63 -5.26
C ILE A 59 14.33 1.34 -4.19
N GLN A 60 14.96 2.10 -3.29
CA GLN A 60 14.27 2.82 -2.22
C GLN A 60 13.31 3.89 -2.76
N VAL A 61 13.75 4.69 -3.74
CA VAL A 61 12.91 5.68 -4.43
C VAL A 61 11.77 4.98 -5.17
N GLY A 62 12.07 3.88 -5.86
CA GLY A 62 11.06 3.05 -6.53
C GLY A 62 9.99 2.57 -5.56
N ALA A 63 10.37 2.01 -4.41
CA ALA A 63 9.45 1.60 -3.36
C ALA A 63 8.64 2.78 -2.79
N CYS A 64 9.30 3.92 -2.57
CA CYS A 64 8.69 5.13 -2.03
C CYS A 64 7.62 5.73 -2.97
N ILE A 65 7.69 5.48 -4.28
CA ILE A 65 6.68 5.90 -5.25
C ILE A 65 5.65 4.79 -5.49
N LEU A 66 6.10 3.54 -5.66
CA LEU A 66 5.26 2.42 -6.08
C LEU A 66 4.18 2.08 -5.05
N PHE A 67 4.51 2.01 -3.75
CA PHE A 67 3.53 1.64 -2.73
C PHE A 67 2.42 2.69 -2.54
N PRO A 68 2.73 4.01 -2.49
CA PRO A 68 1.69 5.04 -2.49
C PRO A 68 0.84 5.01 -3.75
N VAL A 69 1.45 4.90 -4.95
CA VAL A 69 0.69 4.86 -6.21
C VAL A 69 -0.27 3.68 -6.22
N LEU A 70 0.18 2.49 -5.81
CA LEU A 70 -0.67 1.31 -5.75
C LEU A 70 -1.83 1.48 -4.75
N PHE A 71 -1.58 2.13 -3.62
CA PHE A 71 -2.62 2.51 -2.66
C PHE A 71 -3.65 3.48 -3.25
N PHE A 72 -3.21 4.53 -3.95
CA PHE A 72 -4.10 5.50 -4.61
C PHE A 72 -4.93 4.87 -5.73
N LEU A 73 -4.32 3.98 -6.55
CA LEU A 73 -5.03 3.24 -7.60
C LEU A 73 -6.11 2.31 -7.04
N GLU A 74 -5.83 1.64 -5.92
CA GLU A 74 -6.84 0.80 -5.25
C GLU A 74 -7.96 1.65 -4.65
N ARG A 75 -7.64 2.82 -4.07
CA ARG A 75 -8.65 3.76 -3.55
C ARG A 75 -9.55 4.33 -4.65
N ASN A 76 -9.01 4.66 -5.82
CA ASN A 76 -9.79 5.24 -6.92
C ASN A 76 -10.72 4.23 -7.61
N LYS A 77 -10.47 2.91 -7.50
CA LYS A 77 -11.41 1.87 -7.96
C LYS A 77 -12.69 1.81 -7.11
N GLU A 78 -12.78 2.58 -6.03
CA GLU A 78 -13.88 2.54 -5.08
C GLU A 78 -14.79 3.77 -5.11
N ILE A 79 -14.41 4.82 -5.86
CA ILE A 79 -15.25 6.02 -6.09
C ILE A 79 -16.15 5.77 -7.30
#